data_AF-A0A9W9YA38-F1
#
_entry.id   AF-A0A9W9YA38-F1
#
_cell.length_a   1.000
_cell.length_b   1.000
_cell.length_c   1.000
_cell.angle_alpha   90.00
_cell.angle_beta   90.00
_cell.angle_gamma   90.00
#
_symmetry.space_group_name_H-M   'P 1'
#
loop_
_entity.id
_entity.type
_entity.pdbx_description
1 polymer ?
#
loop_
_entity_poly.entity_id
_entity_poly.type
_entity_poly.pdbx_seq_one_letter_code
_entity_poly.pdbx_strand_id
1 'polypeptide(L)'
;MCHTDNICEMPPEFVYLKFDGKRFRQNGKKRRFSGSQSDHVITHTLIVPQRASKVTFDLSGTQGKRCMRVEVYGKPVEEEESVAIVKHGFLCAYDGNQPIVFLCFGEYSEDEVFPKSTCLRTQDDGPSGISTIGLDPTLFTLLAFDPQSKRLYGVSKHRRLYMESEDVYGLQWHVIMPIKWKSVRQKPGIKFVQEVPFVPENRFTRHPAPEVTDTDAKGNKWGGSSLGLHFIPPSVNKWLLVALWRNHGELRCYLT
;
A
#
# COMPACT_ATOMS: atom_id res chain seq x y z
N MET A 1 25.47 -8.14 0.39
CA MET A 1 26.74 -8.29 1.13
C MET A 1 26.69 -9.67 1.79
N CYS A 2 27.57 -10.59 1.40
CA CYS A 2 27.61 -11.94 2.00
C CYS A 2 28.56 -11.93 3.21
N HIS A 3 28.17 -12.61 4.29
CA HIS A 3 29.04 -12.93 5.42
C HIS A 3 29.46 -14.40 5.38
N THR A 4 30.50 -14.71 6.15
CA THR A 4 31.37 -15.90 6.16
C THR A 4 30.69 -17.25 6.45
N ASP A 5 29.39 -17.27 6.73
CA ASP A 5 28.60 -18.48 6.89
C ASP A 5 27.67 -18.67 5.68
N ASN A 6 28.26 -19.13 4.57
CA ASN A 6 27.74 -19.73 3.32
C ASN A 6 26.23 -19.76 2.95
N ILE A 7 25.40 -18.83 3.40
CA ILE A 7 24.05 -18.62 2.87
C ILE A 7 23.99 -17.16 2.39
N CYS A 8 24.41 -16.94 1.15
CA CYS A 8 24.06 -15.74 0.42
C CYS A 8 22.55 -15.81 0.14
N GLU A 9 21.73 -15.30 1.06
CA GLU A 9 20.28 -15.24 0.88
C GLU A 9 19.94 -14.28 -0.27
N MET A 10 19.07 -14.75 -1.18
CA MET A 10 18.81 -14.13 -2.47
C MET A 10 18.11 -12.76 -2.33
N PRO A 11 18.43 -11.78 -3.20
CA PRO A 11 17.76 -10.48 -3.20
C PRO A 11 16.25 -10.62 -3.47
N PRO A 12 15.44 -9.63 -3.03
CA PRO A 12 14.00 -9.66 -3.22
C PRO A 12 13.65 -9.76 -4.70
N GLU A 13 12.89 -10.80 -5.04
CA GLU A 13 12.42 -11.04 -6.39
C GLU A 13 11.17 -10.21 -6.68
N PHE A 14 11.05 -9.71 -7.90
CA PHE A 14 9.83 -9.03 -8.34
C PHE A 14 9.44 -9.42 -9.76
N VAL A 15 8.16 -9.29 -10.04
CA VAL A 15 7.58 -9.54 -11.36
C VAL A 15 6.93 -8.27 -11.91
N TYR A 16 6.87 -8.17 -13.24
CA TYR A 16 6.04 -7.19 -13.92
C TYR A 16 4.82 -7.89 -14.53
N LEU A 17 3.69 -7.19 -14.56
CA LEU A 17 2.48 -7.68 -15.21
C LEU A 17 2.25 -6.98 -16.55
N LYS A 18 1.75 -7.75 -17.52
CA LYS A 18 1.18 -7.23 -18.76
C LYS A 18 -0.22 -7.77 -18.94
N PHE A 19 -1.14 -6.89 -19.31
CA PHE A 19 -2.54 -7.19 -19.61
C PHE A 19 -2.74 -6.96 -21.11
N ASP A 20 -3.07 -8.01 -21.86
CA ASP A 20 -3.17 -8.00 -23.33
C ASP A 20 -1.94 -7.33 -24.00
N GLY A 21 -0.75 -7.68 -23.51
CA GLY A 21 0.53 -7.15 -24.00
C GLY A 21 0.94 -5.77 -23.47
N LYS A 22 0.04 -5.02 -22.82
CA LYS A 22 0.33 -3.69 -22.25
C LYS A 22 0.87 -3.82 -20.83
N ARG A 23 2.01 -3.19 -20.55
CA ARG A 23 2.63 -3.20 -19.20
C ARG A 23 1.73 -2.47 -18.20
N PHE A 24 1.47 -3.11 -17.08
CA PHE A 24 0.74 -2.49 -15.97
C PHE A 24 1.53 -1.34 -15.37
N ARG A 25 0.83 -0.25 -15.08
CA ARG A 25 1.38 0.95 -14.47
C ARG A 25 0.48 1.41 -13.33
N GLN A 26 1.10 1.87 -12.26
CA GLN A 26 0.43 2.52 -11.14
C GLN A 26 1.15 3.83 -10.85
N ASN A 27 0.39 4.90 -10.61
CA ASN A 27 0.93 6.25 -10.35
C ASN A 27 1.94 6.68 -11.44
N GLY A 28 1.64 6.36 -12.70
CA GLY A 28 2.50 6.66 -13.86
C GLY A 28 3.78 5.83 -13.98
N LYS A 29 4.11 4.97 -13.02
CA LYS A 29 5.32 4.15 -12.99
C LYS A 29 5.02 2.69 -13.33
N LYS A 30 6.00 1.97 -13.89
CA LYS A 30 5.91 0.50 -14.05
C LYS A 30 5.88 -0.12 -12.65
N ARG A 31 4.80 -0.81 -12.30
CA ARG A 31 4.68 -1.44 -10.98
C ARG A 31 5.51 -2.71 -10.93
N ARG A 32 6.37 -2.81 -9.92
CA ARG A 32 7.05 -4.04 -9.53
C ARG A 32 6.19 -4.71 -8.46
N PHE A 33 5.92 -5.99 -8.62
CA PHE A 33 5.18 -6.79 -7.64
C PHE A 33 6.17 -7.70 -6.94
N SER A 34 6.34 -7.53 -5.63
CA SER A 34 7.22 -8.39 -4.83
C SER A 34 6.74 -9.84 -4.89
N GLY A 35 7.66 -10.77 -5.13
CA GLY A 35 7.42 -12.20 -5.02
C GLY A 35 7.45 -12.68 -3.57
N SER A 36 7.16 -13.96 -3.37
CA SER A 36 7.28 -14.56 -2.03
C SER A 36 8.73 -14.71 -1.61
N GLN A 37 9.00 -14.43 -0.33
CA GLN A 37 10.30 -14.66 0.30
C GLN A 37 10.30 -15.92 1.18
N SER A 38 9.21 -16.68 1.17
CA SER A 38 9.07 -17.96 1.86
C SER A 38 8.07 -18.86 1.11
N ASP A 39 7.73 -20.03 1.65
CA ASP A 39 6.72 -20.91 1.06
C ASP A 39 5.27 -20.39 1.19
N HIS A 40 5.07 -19.19 1.73
CA HIS A 40 3.75 -18.58 1.83
C HIS A 40 3.30 -17.93 0.51
N VAL A 41 1.99 -17.98 0.26
CA VAL A 41 1.37 -17.28 -0.87
C VAL A 41 1.32 -15.79 -0.57
N ILE A 42 1.72 -14.96 -1.53
CA ILE A 42 1.54 -13.51 -1.49
C ILE A 42 0.49 -13.11 -2.50
N THR A 43 -0.47 -12.30 -2.07
CA THR A 43 -1.51 -11.73 -2.91
C THR A 43 -1.27 -10.23 -3.07
N HIS A 44 -1.44 -9.73 -4.30
CA HIS A 44 -1.41 -8.30 -4.62
C HIS A 44 -2.77 -7.88 -5.17
N THR A 45 -3.34 -6.81 -4.61
CA THR A 45 -4.61 -6.25 -5.06
C THR A 45 -4.39 -5.18 -6.14
N LEU A 46 -5.11 -5.30 -7.25
CA LEU A 46 -5.20 -4.24 -8.26
C LEU A 46 -6.34 -3.29 -7.90
N ILE A 47 -6.00 -2.10 -7.39
CA ILE A 47 -6.98 -1.06 -7.02
C ILE A 47 -7.82 -0.62 -8.23
N VAL A 48 -7.20 -0.64 -9.42
CA VAL A 48 -7.89 -0.47 -10.69
C VAL A 48 -7.84 -1.81 -11.43
N PRO A 49 -8.95 -2.58 -11.42
CA PRO A 49 -9.01 -3.83 -12.16
C PRO A 49 -8.73 -3.65 -13.64
N GLN A 50 -8.08 -4.64 -14.23
CA GLN A 50 -7.70 -4.63 -15.63
C GLN A 50 -8.59 -5.62 -16.39
N ARG A 51 -9.36 -5.11 -17.36
CA ARG A 51 -10.04 -5.98 -18.32
C ARG A 51 -8.97 -6.55 -19.24
N ALA A 52 -8.85 -7.88 -19.26
CA ALA A 52 -7.90 -8.55 -20.12
C ALA A 52 -8.38 -9.96 -20.49
N SER A 53 -7.95 -10.43 -21.66
CA SER A 53 -8.05 -11.84 -22.06
C SER A 53 -6.78 -12.63 -21.72
N LYS A 54 -5.64 -11.93 -21.66
CA LYS A 54 -4.32 -12.51 -21.39
C LYS A 54 -3.59 -11.72 -20.31
N VAL A 55 -3.15 -12.42 -19.28
CA VAL A 55 -2.21 -11.90 -18.28
C VAL A 55 -0.85 -12.55 -18.50
N THR A 56 0.19 -11.73 -18.58
CA THR A 56 1.58 -12.19 -18.72
C THR A 56 2.40 -11.75 -17.52
N PHE A 57 3.07 -12.72 -16.90
CA PHE A 57 4.03 -12.52 -15.82
C PHE A 57 5.43 -12.44 -16.40
N ASP A 58 6.07 -11.28 -16.25
CA ASP A 58 7.41 -11.01 -16.75
C ASP A 58 8.40 -11.13 -15.59
N LEU A 59 9.13 -12.26 -15.57
CA LEU A 59 10.10 -12.65 -14.54
C LEU A 59 11.49 -12.04 -14.76
N SER A 60 11.61 -10.99 -15.57
CA SER A 60 12.91 -10.33 -15.80
C SER A 60 13.54 -9.74 -14.53
N GLY A 61 12.77 -9.57 -13.44
CA GLY A 61 13.25 -9.12 -12.14
C GLY A 61 13.75 -10.22 -11.19
N THR A 62 13.71 -11.50 -11.58
CA THR A 62 14.08 -12.62 -10.71
C THR A 62 15.50 -13.13 -10.99
N GLN A 63 16.15 -13.70 -9.98
CA GLN A 63 17.51 -14.23 -10.07
C GLN A 63 17.53 -15.74 -9.85
N GLY A 64 18.56 -16.45 -10.31
CA GLY A 64 18.67 -17.90 -10.10
C GLY A 64 17.64 -18.75 -10.86
N LYS A 65 17.29 -19.91 -10.29
CA LYS A 65 16.32 -20.85 -10.89
C LYS A 65 14.90 -20.32 -10.68
N ARG A 66 14.19 -20.11 -11.77
CA ARG A 66 12.85 -19.49 -11.75
C ARG A 66 11.78 -20.55 -11.57
N CYS A 67 11.08 -20.50 -10.45
CA CYS A 67 9.89 -21.30 -10.18
C CYS A 67 8.77 -20.39 -9.70
N MET A 68 7.61 -20.45 -10.34
CA MET A 68 6.44 -19.66 -9.93
C MET A 68 5.18 -20.52 -10.04
N ARG A 69 4.41 -20.54 -8.96
CA ARG A 69 3.00 -20.96 -8.97
C ARG A 69 2.18 -19.70 -8.78
N VAL A 70 1.14 -19.53 -9.59
CA VAL A 70 0.34 -18.31 -9.59
C VAL A 70 -1.12 -18.65 -9.83
N GLU A 71 -1.98 -17.88 -9.18
CA GLU A 71 -3.41 -17.86 -9.41
C GLU A 71 -3.81 -16.42 -9.79
N VAL A 72 -4.76 -16.28 -10.71
CA VAL A 72 -5.27 -14.97 -11.15
C VAL A 72 -6.71 -14.82 -10.68
N TYR A 73 -6.92 -13.91 -9.73
CA TYR A 73 -8.24 -13.58 -9.24
C TYR A 73 -8.90 -12.52 -10.13
N GLY A 74 -10.12 -12.79 -10.55
CA GLY A 74 -10.91 -11.92 -11.40
C GLY A 74 -12.34 -12.42 -11.54
N LYS A 75 -13.11 -11.77 -12.40
CA LYS A 75 -14.49 -12.17 -12.70
C LYS A 75 -14.93 -11.74 -14.09
N PRO A 76 -16.04 -12.30 -14.61
CA PRO A 76 -16.64 -11.87 -15.86
C PRO A 76 -16.96 -10.37 -15.87
N VAL A 77 -16.84 -9.75 -17.05
CA VAL A 77 -17.03 -8.29 -17.23
C VAL A 77 -18.47 -7.84 -16.97
N GLU A 78 -19.42 -8.76 -17.10
CA GLU A 78 -20.86 -8.54 -16.94
C GLU A 78 -21.27 -8.45 -15.45
N GLU A 79 -20.42 -8.91 -14.54
CA GLU A 79 -20.70 -8.89 -13.10
C GLU A 79 -20.34 -7.54 -12.46
N GLU A 80 -21.14 -7.13 -11.48
CA GLU A 80 -20.93 -5.89 -10.74
C GLU A 80 -19.59 -5.90 -10.01
N GLU A 81 -18.70 -4.96 -10.30
CA GLU A 81 -17.31 -4.92 -9.83
C GLU A 81 -17.11 -5.09 -8.31
N SER A 82 -16.12 -5.90 -7.92
CA SER A 82 -15.81 -6.14 -6.51
C SER A 82 -15.04 -4.94 -5.95
N VAL A 83 -15.31 -4.60 -4.70
CA VAL A 83 -14.58 -3.53 -4.03
C VAL A 83 -13.14 -3.97 -3.76
N ALA A 84 -12.18 -3.18 -4.24
CA ALA A 84 -10.76 -3.43 -3.99
C ALA A 84 -10.45 -3.23 -2.51
N ILE A 85 -9.82 -4.23 -1.89
CA ILE A 85 -9.40 -4.18 -0.49
C ILE A 85 -7.87 -4.30 -0.43
N VAL A 86 -7.24 -3.25 0.06
CA VAL A 86 -5.81 -3.22 0.37
C VAL A 86 -5.68 -3.41 1.88
N LYS A 87 -5.04 -4.49 2.31
CA LYS A 87 -4.92 -4.81 3.74
C LYS A 87 -3.92 -3.91 4.44
N HIS A 88 -2.74 -3.71 3.83
CA HIS A 88 -1.74 -2.77 4.29
C HIS A 88 -1.34 -1.86 3.15
N GLY A 89 -1.31 -0.55 3.40
CA GLY A 89 -0.92 0.41 2.39
C GLY A 89 -0.64 1.78 2.96
N PHE A 90 0.11 2.57 2.21
CA PHE A 90 0.33 3.98 2.51
C PHE A 90 0.15 4.85 1.28
N LEU A 91 -0.14 6.13 1.48
CA LEU A 91 -0.46 7.07 0.42
C LEU A 91 0.14 8.45 0.72
N CYS A 92 0.98 8.94 -0.19
CA CYS A 92 1.55 10.29 -0.11
C CYS A 92 0.64 11.32 -0.81
N ALA A 93 -0.09 12.09 -0.01
CA ALA A 93 -0.88 13.24 -0.43
C ALA A 93 -0.18 14.56 -0.09
N TYR A 94 -0.82 15.68 -0.39
CA TYR A 94 -0.30 17.01 -0.08
C TYR A 94 -1.37 18.10 -0.10
N ASP A 95 -1.20 19.06 0.80
CA ASP A 95 -1.90 20.33 0.81
C ASP A 95 -0.91 21.47 0.52
N GLY A 96 -1.02 22.10 -0.66
CA GLY A 96 0.05 22.94 -1.19
C GLY A 96 1.41 22.22 -1.21
N ASN A 97 2.38 22.75 -0.49
CA ASN A 97 3.72 22.17 -0.34
C ASN A 97 3.87 21.28 0.92
N GLN A 98 2.81 21.11 1.71
CA GLN A 98 2.84 20.28 2.91
C GLN A 98 2.49 18.83 2.56
N PRO A 99 3.42 17.87 2.73
CA PRO A 99 3.13 16.47 2.50
C PRO A 99 2.27 15.93 3.64
N ILE A 100 1.34 15.04 3.29
CA ILE A 100 0.51 14.31 4.25
C ILE A 100 0.61 12.85 3.86
N VAL A 101 1.08 11.99 4.77
CA VAL A 101 1.14 10.56 4.52
C VAL A 101 0.06 9.86 5.30
N PHE A 102 -0.74 9.09 4.58
CA PHE A 102 -1.74 8.23 5.17
C PHE A 102 -1.23 6.80 5.18
N LEU A 103 -1.63 6.04 6.20
CA LEU A 103 -1.42 4.61 6.25
C LEU A 103 -2.68 3.92 6.75
N CYS A 104 -3.00 2.78 6.16
CA CYS A 104 -4.05 1.90 6.64
C CYS A 104 -3.49 0.49 6.79
N PHE A 105 -3.89 -0.16 7.87
CA PHE A 105 -3.60 -1.57 8.07
C PHE A 105 -4.81 -2.27 8.68
N GLY A 106 -5.08 -3.48 8.22
CA GLY A 106 -6.16 -4.28 8.76
C GLY A 106 -5.92 -5.77 8.60
N GLU A 107 -6.35 -6.49 9.62
CA GLU A 107 -6.50 -7.93 9.58
C GLU A 107 -7.92 -8.25 9.11
N TYR A 108 -8.00 -9.05 8.07
CA TYR A 108 -9.25 -9.55 7.53
C TYR A 108 -9.21 -11.06 7.58
N SER A 109 -10.12 -11.64 8.36
CA SER A 109 -10.60 -13.00 8.20
C SER A 109 -11.94 -12.95 7.48
N GLU A 110 -12.18 -13.87 6.54
CA GLU A 110 -13.48 -14.01 5.88
C GLU A 110 -14.62 -14.28 6.87
N ASP A 111 -14.28 -14.84 8.03
CA ASP A 111 -15.20 -15.21 9.11
C ASP A 111 -15.48 -14.06 10.10
N GLU A 112 -14.74 -12.96 10.06
CA GLU A 112 -14.93 -11.85 10.99
C GLU A 112 -16.04 -10.90 10.51
N VAL A 113 -17.13 -10.82 11.30
CA VAL A 113 -18.25 -9.89 11.10
C VAL A 113 -17.78 -8.43 11.12
N PHE A 114 -16.71 -8.13 11.85
CA PHE A 114 -16.15 -6.79 11.99
C PHE A 114 -14.64 -6.82 11.74
N PRO A 115 -14.18 -6.50 10.53
CA PRO A 115 -12.75 -6.48 10.27
C PRO A 115 -12.03 -5.44 11.12
N LYS A 116 -10.92 -5.85 11.73
CA LYS A 116 -10.04 -4.96 12.47
C LYS A 116 -9.17 -4.20 11.48
N SER A 117 -9.40 -2.89 11.35
CA SER A 117 -8.57 -2.01 10.55
C SER A 117 -8.38 -0.67 11.24
N THR A 118 -7.21 -0.08 11.02
CA THR A 118 -6.82 1.24 11.53
C THR A 118 -6.26 2.03 10.37
N CYS A 119 -6.79 3.24 10.18
CA CYS A 119 -6.27 4.20 9.23
C CYS A 119 -5.78 5.43 10.00
N LEU A 120 -4.58 5.88 9.67
CA LEU A 120 -3.89 6.98 10.33
C LEU A 120 -3.38 7.97 9.28
N ARG A 121 -3.16 9.21 9.70
CA ARG A 121 -2.38 10.21 8.95
C ARG A 121 -1.19 10.67 9.78
N THR A 122 -0.08 10.97 9.11
CA THR A 122 1.08 11.58 9.76
C THR A 122 0.80 13.03 10.11
N GLN A 123 1.32 13.47 11.24
CA GLN A 123 1.39 14.86 11.66
C GLN A 123 2.85 15.22 11.93
N ASP A 124 3.29 16.35 11.40
CA ASP A 124 4.61 16.91 11.71
C ASP A 124 4.51 17.66 13.04
N ASP A 125 5.13 17.11 14.08
CA ASP A 125 5.17 17.70 15.42
C ASP A 125 6.47 18.50 15.66
N GLY A 126 7.12 18.90 14.56
CA GLY A 126 8.33 19.72 14.58
C GLY A 126 9.54 18.96 15.13
N PRO A 127 10.28 19.49 16.13
CA PRO A 127 11.49 18.84 16.67
C PRO A 127 11.21 17.45 17.27
N SER A 128 9.97 17.21 17.67
CA SER A 128 9.46 15.99 18.29
C SER A 128 9.35 14.82 17.32
N GLY A 129 9.50 15.07 16.01
CA GLY A 129 9.43 14.08 14.95
C GLY A 129 8.05 13.98 14.31
N ILE A 130 7.75 12.80 13.77
CA ILE A 130 6.51 12.51 13.05
C ILE A 130 5.61 11.68 13.97
N SER A 131 4.42 12.19 14.26
CA SER A 131 3.36 11.43 14.94
C SER A 131 2.26 11.01 13.99
N THR A 132 1.28 10.28 14.49
CA THR A 132 0.13 9.81 13.71
C THR A 132 -1.19 10.09 14.41
N ILE A 133 -2.17 10.59 13.66
CA ILE A 133 -3.55 10.80 14.12
C ILE A 133 -4.47 9.79 13.44
N GLY A 134 -5.42 9.23 14.18
CA GLY A 134 -6.48 8.36 13.63
C GLY A 134 -7.41 9.08 12.66
N LEU A 135 -7.79 8.38 11.59
CA LEU A 135 -8.86 8.80 10.68
C LEU A 135 -10.21 8.24 11.16
N ASP A 136 -11.25 8.50 10.37
CA ASP A 136 -12.60 7.98 10.60
C ASP A 136 -12.59 6.46 10.90
N PRO A 137 -13.12 6.02 12.05
CA PRO A 137 -13.06 4.62 12.48
C PRO A 137 -13.94 3.70 11.63
N THR A 138 -14.81 4.23 10.77
CA THR A 138 -15.60 3.46 9.80
C THR A 138 -14.80 3.10 8.55
N LEU A 139 -13.64 3.71 8.33
CA LEU A 139 -12.76 3.47 7.18
C LEU A 139 -11.98 2.16 7.36
N PHE A 140 -12.05 1.29 6.37
CA PHE A 140 -11.24 0.06 6.32
C PHE A 140 -9.87 0.31 5.69
N THR A 141 -9.86 0.94 4.52
CA THR A 141 -8.64 1.25 3.77
C THR A 141 -8.84 2.48 2.92
N LEU A 142 -7.72 3.12 2.56
CA LEU A 142 -7.65 4.07 1.47
C LEU A 142 -7.42 3.37 0.15
N LEU A 143 -7.88 4.00 -0.93
CA LEU A 143 -7.70 3.58 -2.31
C LEU A 143 -6.90 4.61 -3.08
N ALA A 144 -7.23 5.91 -2.92
CA ALA A 144 -6.62 6.95 -3.72
C ALA A 144 -6.73 8.35 -3.11
N PHE A 145 -5.96 9.28 -3.69
CA PHE A 145 -6.01 10.72 -3.50
C PHE A 145 -6.18 11.40 -4.86
N ASP A 146 -7.14 12.32 -4.95
CA ASP A 146 -7.32 13.22 -6.08
C ASP A 146 -6.68 14.58 -5.76
N PRO A 147 -5.53 14.91 -6.39
CA PRO A 147 -4.85 16.17 -6.09
C PRO A 147 -5.58 17.42 -6.58
N GLN A 148 -6.51 17.29 -7.54
CA GLN A 148 -7.26 18.41 -8.08
C GLN A 148 -8.40 18.82 -7.14
N SER A 149 -9.21 17.84 -6.72
CA SER A 149 -10.33 18.08 -5.81
C SER A 149 -9.92 18.11 -4.33
N LYS A 150 -8.69 17.70 -4.02
CA LYS A 150 -8.15 17.58 -2.65
C LYS A 150 -8.98 16.61 -1.81
N ARG A 151 -9.34 15.47 -2.42
CA ARG A 151 -10.19 14.43 -1.81
C ARG A 151 -9.47 13.10 -1.73
N LEU A 152 -9.74 12.37 -0.65
CA LEU A 152 -9.33 11.00 -0.46
C LEU A 152 -10.50 10.07 -0.76
N TYR A 153 -10.16 8.88 -1.21
CA TYR A 153 -11.11 7.82 -1.52
C TYR A 153 -10.70 6.56 -0.78
N GLY A 154 -11.69 5.84 -0.27
CA GLY A 154 -11.48 4.65 0.54
C GLY A 154 -12.69 3.73 0.54
N VAL A 155 -12.67 2.78 1.46
CA VAL A 155 -13.70 1.76 1.62
C VAL A 155 -14.12 1.67 3.06
N SER A 156 -15.42 1.57 3.34
CA SER A 156 -15.95 1.38 4.68
C SER A 156 -15.72 -0.04 5.19
N LYS A 157 -15.51 -0.18 6.51
CA LYS A 157 -15.44 -1.49 7.21
C LYS A 157 -16.74 -2.26 7.05
N HIS A 158 -17.87 -1.56 7.16
CA HIS A 158 -19.19 -2.17 7.10
C HIS A 158 -19.69 -2.14 5.66
N ARG A 159 -20.15 -3.28 5.14
CA ARG A 159 -20.72 -3.44 3.79
C ARG A 159 -19.80 -3.07 2.62
N ARG A 160 -18.53 -2.71 2.89
CA ARG A 160 -17.49 -2.41 1.88
C ARG A 160 -17.95 -1.39 0.84
N LEU A 161 -18.54 -0.30 1.30
CA LEU A 161 -19.01 0.77 0.44
C LEU A 161 -17.85 1.72 0.15
N TYR A 162 -17.84 2.30 -1.06
CA TYR A 162 -16.88 3.34 -1.39
C TYR A 162 -17.16 4.61 -0.58
N MET A 163 -16.10 5.25 -0.12
CA MET A 163 -16.17 6.48 0.66
C MET A 163 -15.31 7.58 0.02
N GLU A 164 -15.73 8.83 0.21
CA GLU A 164 -14.99 10.03 -0.17
C GLU A 164 -14.85 10.94 1.05
N SER A 165 -13.67 11.54 1.24
CA SER A 165 -13.44 12.49 2.32
C SER A 165 -14.03 13.88 2.01
N GLU A 166 -14.28 14.66 3.06
CA GLU A 166 -14.71 16.05 2.91
C GLU A 166 -13.55 17.04 2.66
N ASP A 167 -12.32 16.61 2.97
CA ASP A 167 -11.12 17.41 2.90
C ASP A 167 -9.87 16.55 2.60
N VAL A 168 -8.73 17.23 2.44
CA VAL A 168 -7.43 16.59 2.16
C VAL A 168 -6.85 15.83 3.35
N TYR A 169 -7.34 16.10 4.57
CA TYR A 169 -6.88 15.51 5.83
C TYR A 169 -7.65 14.25 6.22
N GLY A 170 -8.78 13.97 5.57
CA GLY A 170 -9.60 12.79 5.82
C GLY A 170 -10.32 12.82 7.17
N LEU A 171 -10.74 13.99 7.64
CA LEU A 171 -11.40 14.13 8.94
C LEU A 171 -12.85 13.63 8.93
N GLN A 172 -13.55 13.88 7.82
CA GLN A 172 -14.94 13.48 7.62
C GLN A 172 -15.10 12.74 6.30
N TRP A 173 -16.01 11.76 6.28
CA TRP A 173 -16.22 10.88 5.14
C TRP A 173 -17.69 10.63 4.91
N HIS A 174 -18.06 10.46 3.64
CA HIS A 174 -19.40 10.06 3.25
C HIS A 174 -19.34 8.94 2.21
N VAL A 175 -20.39 8.13 2.17
CA VAL A 175 -20.52 7.04 1.19
C VAL A 175 -20.78 7.60 -0.20
N ILE A 176 -20.14 7.02 -1.20
CA ILE A 176 -20.35 7.35 -2.61
C ILE A 176 -20.80 6.11 -3.40
N MET A 177 -21.55 6.36 -4.47
CA MET A 177 -22.01 5.30 -5.36
C MET A 177 -20.83 4.70 -6.18
N PRO A 178 -20.85 3.39 -6.51
CA PRO A 178 -19.81 2.76 -7.33
C PRO A 178 -19.54 3.47 -8.65
N ILE A 179 -20.57 4.05 -9.28
CA ILE A 179 -20.42 4.80 -10.53
C ILE A 179 -19.55 6.07 -10.37
N LYS A 180 -19.61 6.73 -9.21
CA LYS A 180 -18.74 7.88 -8.91
C LYS A 180 -17.30 7.42 -8.75
N TRP A 181 -17.05 6.34 -8.01
CA TRP A 181 -15.71 5.76 -7.90
C TRP A 181 -15.12 5.35 -9.26
N LYS A 182 -15.94 4.72 -10.12
CA LYS A 182 -15.54 4.32 -11.47
C LYS A 182 -15.09 5.51 -12.33
N SER A 183 -15.75 6.66 -12.19
CA SER A 183 -15.34 7.91 -12.84
C SER A 183 -14.04 8.46 -12.23
N VAL A 184 -13.97 8.53 -10.89
CA VAL A 184 -12.80 9.06 -10.17
C VAL A 184 -11.53 8.30 -10.52
N ARG A 185 -11.50 6.98 -10.41
CA ARG A 185 -10.29 6.17 -10.63
C ARG A 185 -9.73 6.24 -12.07
N GLN A 186 -10.53 6.71 -13.02
CA GLN A 186 -10.12 6.87 -14.41
C GLN A 186 -9.56 8.28 -14.68
N LYS A 187 -9.71 9.22 -13.74
CA LYS A 187 -9.19 10.58 -13.89
C LYS A 187 -7.66 10.55 -13.98
N PRO A 188 -7.07 11.34 -14.89
CA PRO A 188 -5.62 11.49 -14.95
C PRO A 188 -5.11 12.20 -13.68
N GLY A 189 -3.95 11.77 -13.18
CA GLY A 189 -3.31 12.39 -12.02
C GLY A 189 -3.77 11.89 -10.65
N ILE A 190 -4.74 10.97 -10.60
CA ILE A 190 -5.11 10.26 -9.37
C ILE A 190 -3.89 9.50 -8.84
N LYS A 191 -3.63 9.63 -7.53
CA LYS A 191 -2.62 8.86 -6.82
C LYS A 191 -3.27 7.71 -6.08
N PHE A 192 -2.91 6.48 -6.42
CA PHE A 192 -3.39 5.29 -5.74
C PHE A 192 -2.50 4.91 -4.56
N VAL A 193 -3.10 4.30 -3.54
CA VAL A 193 -2.38 3.77 -2.37
C VAL A 193 -1.30 2.80 -2.81
N GLN A 194 -0.12 2.90 -2.20
CA GLN A 194 0.96 1.94 -2.35
C GLN A 194 0.67 0.75 -1.43
N GLU A 195 0.32 -0.38 -2.02
CA GLU A 195 0.13 -1.64 -1.29
C GLU A 195 1.46 -2.11 -0.71
N VAL A 196 1.41 -2.56 0.54
CA VAL A 196 2.49 -3.24 1.24
C VAL A 196 2.06 -4.70 1.39
N PRO A 197 2.57 -5.65 0.57
CA PRO A 197 2.17 -7.04 0.69
C PRO A 197 2.53 -7.58 2.07
N PHE A 198 1.73 -8.52 2.58
CA PHE A 198 2.11 -9.24 3.78
C PHE A 198 3.30 -10.14 3.44
N VAL A 199 4.45 -9.86 4.07
CA VAL A 199 5.65 -10.69 3.99
C VAL A 199 6.06 -11.01 5.42
N PRO A 200 6.44 -12.27 5.73
CA PRO A 200 6.96 -12.62 7.05
C PRO A 200 8.11 -11.68 7.47
N GLU A 201 8.14 -11.33 8.74
CA GLU A 201 9.17 -10.48 9.28
C GLU A 201 10.50 -11.23 9.39
N ASN A 202 11.53 -10.70 8.73
CA ASN A 202 12.90 -11.17 8.77
C ASN A 202 13.86 -9.99 8.57
N ARG A 203 15.17 -10.23 8.62
CA ARG A 203 16.19 -9.18 8.52
C ARG A 203 16.14 -8.33 7.23
N PHE A 204 15.59 -8.85 6.14
CA PHE A 204 15.48 -8.13 4.85
C PHE A 204 14.13 -7.47 4.66
N THR A 205 13.07 -8.02 5.25
CA THR A 205 11.71 -7.47 5.12
C THR A 205 11.44 -6.37 6.14
N ARG A 206 12.26 -6.25 7.18
CA ARG A 206 12.20 -5.15 8.18
C ARG A 206 12.50 -3.76 7.60
N HIS A 207 13.12 -3.68 6.43
CA HIS A 207 13.36 -2.41 5.74
C HIS A 207 12.55 -2.32 4.44
N PRO A 208 12.16 -1.12 4.01
CA PRO A 208 11.40 -0.98 2.78
C PRO A 208 12.17 -1.46 1.55
N ALA A 209 11.51 -2.30 0.75
CA ALA A 209 11.99 -2.68 -0.57
C ALA A 209 11.71 -1.55 -1.58
N PRO A 210 12.55 -1.33 -2.61
CA PRO A 210 12.39 -0.23 -3.56
C PRO A 210 11.00 -0.15 -4.21
N GLU A 211 10.35 -1.28 -4.44
CA GLU A 211 9.02 -1.38 -5.02
C GLU A 211 7.87 -0.93 -4.11
N VAL A 212 8.13 -0.81 -2.81
CA VAL A 212 7.18 -0.36 -1.78
C VAL A 212 7.61 1.00 -1.24
N THR A 213 8.21 1.84 -2.08
CA THR A 213 8.62 3.20 -1.72
C THR A 213 7.92 4.26 -2.55
N ASP A 214 7.68 5.42 -1.94
CA ASP A 214 7.26 6.62 -2.65
C ASP A 214 8.03 7.84 -2.17
N THR A 215 7.90 8.95 -2.88
CA THR A 215 8.53 10.23 -2.55
C THR A 215 7.46 11.30 -2.47
N ASP A 216 7.44 12.02 -1.36
CA ASP A 216 6.48 13.09 -1.15
C ASP A 216 6.88 14.40 -1.85
N ALA A 217 6.05 15.43 -1.71
CA ALA A 217 6.26 16.73 -2.36
C ALA A 217 7.53 17.48 -1.88
N LYS A 218 8.08 17.13 -0.70
CA LYS A 218 9.31 17.71 -0.15
C LYS A 218 10.56 16.88 -0.47
N GLY A 219 10.40 15.78 -1.22
CA GLY A 219 11.50 14.88 -1.54
C GLY A 219 11.83 13.88 -0.43
N ASN A 220 11.01 13.80 0.63
CA ASN A 220 11.20 12.75 1.63
C ASN A 220 10.82 11.40 1.03
N LYS A 221 11.56 10.35 1.39
CA LYS A 221 11.22 8.99 0.97
C LYS A 221 10.41 8.29 2.04
N TRP A 222 9.36 7.63 1.60
CA TRP A 222 8.47 6.83 2.43
C TRP A 222 8.51 5.39 1.95
N GLY A 223 8.40 4.43 2.86
CA GLY A 223 8.51 3.04 2.49
C GLY A 223 7.80 2.09 3.45
N GLY A 224 7.07 1.13 2.88
CA GLY A 224 6.47 0.03 3.61
C GLY A 224 7.41 -1.17 3.71
N SER A 225 7.40 -1.82 4.87
CA SER A 225 8.18 -3.03 5.17
C SER A 225 7.25 -4.09 5.78
N SER A 226 7.74 -5.25 6.21
CA SER A 226 6.94 -6.18 7.02
C SER A 226 6.66 -5.66 8.44
N LEU A 227 7.51 -4.76 8.95
CA LEU A 227 7.41 -4.23 10.32
C LEU A 227 6.45 -3.05 10.41
N GLY A 228 6.55 -2.14 9.44
CA GLY A 228 5.83 -0.88 9.48
C GLY A 228 6.17 0.10 8.37
N LEU A 229 5.67 1.32 8.53
CA LEU A 229 5.96 2.46 7.68
C LEU A 229 7.26 3.13 8.13
N HIS A 230 8.11 3.44 7.16
CA HIS A 230 9.38 4.09 7.36
C HIS A 230 9.48 5.40 6.59
N PHE A 231 10.36 6.27 7.07
CA PHE A 231 10.61 7.61 6.59
C PHE A 231 12.12 7.85 6.45
N ILE A 232 12.55 8.52 5.37
CA ILE A 232 13.89 9.09 5.21
C ILE A 232 13.73 10.58 4.87
N PRO A 233 14.21 11.49 5.73
CA PRO A 233 14.39 12.87 5.33
C PRO A 233 15.61 13.00 4.41
N PRO A 234 15.63 13.95 3.44
CA PRO A 234 16.70 14.12 2.47
C PRO A 234 18.12 14.21 3.07
N SER A 235 18.25 14.68 4.31
CA SER A 235 19.52 14.92 4.99
C SER A 235 20.13 13.70 5.69
N VAL A 236 19.35 12.67 6.04
CA VAL A 236 19.80 11.60 6.96
C VAL A 236 20.10 10.28 6.24
N ASN A 237 19.57 10.08 5.03
CA ASN A 237 19.75 8.89 4.17
C ASN A 237 19.67 7.53 4.91
N LYS A 238 18.88 7.45 5.99
CA LYS A 238 18.67 6.27 6.83
C LYS A 238 17.19 6.12 7.16
N TRP A 239 16.64 4.91 6.99
CA TRP A 239 15.25 4.63 7.31
C TRP A 239 14.97 4.76 8.81
N LEU A 240 13.96 5.57 9.13
CA LEU A 240 13.38 5.71 10.46
C LEU A 240 12.00 5.06 10.47
N LEU A 241 11.75 4.15 11.40
CA LEU A 241 10.43 3.55 11.58
C LEU A 241 9.51 4.58 12.26
N VAL A 242 8.35 4.87 11.67
CA VAL A 242 7.42 5.90 12.16
C VAL A 242 6.06 5.35 12.57
N ALA A 243 5.69 4.16 12.09
CA ALA A 243 4.47 3.47 12.51
C ALA A 243 4.60 1.96 12.31
N LEU A 244 3.98 1.17 13.18
CA LEU A 244 3.89 -0.29 13.07
C LEU A 244 2.56 -0.71 12.44
N TRP A 245 2.56 -1.82 11.69
CA TRP A 245 1.31 -2.40 11.16
C TRP A 245 0.46 -3.10 12.22
N ARG A 246 1.05 -3.35 13.39
CA ARG A 246 0.36 -3.99 14.51
C ARG A 246 0.44 -3.05 15.69
N ASN A 247 -0.71 -2.81 16.32
CA ASN A 247 -0.69 -2.36 17.70
C ASN A 247 -0.18 -3.53 18.53
N HIS A 248 1.06 -3.48 19.00
CA HIS A 248 1.44 -4.27 20.16
C HIS A 248 0.66 -3.71 21.35
N GLY A 249 -0.59 -4.17 21.51
CA GLY A 249 -1.12 -4.29 22.86
C GLY A 249 -0.09 -5.10 23.64
N GLU A 250 0.52 -4.48 24.64
CA GLU A 250 1.40 -5.08 25.67
C GLU A 250 2.93 -5.07 25.50
N LEU A 251 3.55 -4.21 24.68
CA LEU A 251 4.96 -3.87 24.95
C LEU A 251 5.17 -2.35 24.89
N ARG A 252 5.03 -1.72 26.06
CA ARG A 252 5.70 -0.44 26.37
C ARG A 252 7.21 -0.68 26.27
N CYS A 253 7.78 -0.54 25.08
CA CYS A 253 9.22 -0.36 24.96
C CYS A 253 9.52 1.10 25.29
N TYR A 254 9.89 1.34 26.54
CA TYR A 254 10.65 2.53 26.91
C TYR A 254 11.93 2.51 26.08
N LEU A 255 12.13 3.56 25.27
CA LEU A 255 13.45 3.90 24.77
C LEU A 255 14.23 4.46 25.98
N THR A 256 15.11 3.64 26.54
CA THR A 256 16.27 4.12 27.32
C THR A 256 17.43 4.41 26.39
#